data_AF-A0A439W2C2-F1
#
_entry.id   AF-A0A439W2C2-F1
#
_cell.length_a   1.000
_cell.length_b   1.000
_cell.length_c   1.000
_cell.angle_alpha   90.00
_cell.angle_beta   90.00
_cell.angle_gamma   90.00
#
_symmetry.space_group_name_H-M   'P 1'
#
loop_
_entity.id
_entity.type
_entity.pdbx_description
1 polymer ?
#
loop_
_entity_poly.entity_id
_entity_poly.type
_entity_poly.pdbx_seq_one_letter_code
_entity_poly.pdbx_strand_id
1 'polypeptide(L)' 'MSDEPLRLAEGMTPAPREHAKVLGHTCEREGCGKVAGWGFARPRRESHWFCFEHRGDGDGYL' A
#
# COMPACT_ATOMS: atom_id res chain seq x y z
N MET A 1 -30.81 21.35 -4.81
CA MET A 1 -29.47 20.72 -4.79
C MET A 1 -29.60 19.45 -5.62
N SER A 2 -29.39 19.54 -6.93
CA SER A 2 -29.61 18.41 -7.84
C SER A 2 -28.43 17.45 -7.76
N ASP A 3 -28.68 16.23 -7.29
CA ASP A 3 -27.75 15.12 -7.38
C ASP A 3 -27.91 14.50 -8.77
N GLU A 4 -27.25 15.09 -9.76
CA GLU A 4 -27.13 14.48 -11.08
C GLU A 4 -25.73 13.87 -11.22
N PRO A 5 -25.60 12.53 -11.13
CA PRO A 5 -24.30 11.89 -11.33
C PRO A 5 -23.83 12.17 -12.77
N LEU A 6 -22.64 12.75 -12.90
CA LEU A 6 -21.99 12.99 -14.18
C LEU A 6 -22.00 11.70 -15.00
N ARG A 7 -22.81 11.67 -16.06
CA ARG A 7 -22.81 10.60 -17.05
C ARG A 7 -21.45 10.59 -17.74
N LEU A 8 -20.59 9.65 -17.37
CA LEU A 8 -19.33 9.38 -18.04
C LEU A 8 -19.64 8.90 -19.47
N ALA A 9 -18.97 9.47 -20.48
CA ALA A 9 -19.20 9.16 -21.89
C ALA A 9 -19.07 7.65 -22.17
N GLU A 10 -20.03 7.12 -22.95
CA GLU A 10 -20.06 5.72 -23.38
C GLU A 10 -18.79 5.39 -24.17
N GLY A 11 -17.89 4.61 -23.58
CA GLY A 11 -16.65 4.15 -24.23
C GLY A 11 -15.37 4.36 -23.43
N MET A 12 -15.37 5.18 -22.38
CA MET A 12 -14.30 5.12 -21.39
C MET A 12 -14.60 3.95 -20.45
N THR A 13 -14.02 2.78 -20.72
CA THR A 13 -13.76 1.86 -19.61
C THR A 13 -12.91 2.64 -18.61
N PRO A 14 -13.35 2.85 -17.35
CA PRO A 14 -12.41 3.29 -16.34
C PRO A 14 -11.29 2.25 -16.38
N ALA A 15 -10.05 2.67 -16.66
CA ALA A 15 -8.91 1.80 -16.49
C ALA A 15 -9.13 1.08 -15.16
N PRO A 16 -9.06 -0.27 -15.12
CA PRO A 16 -9.26 -0.98 -13.87
C PRO A 16 -8.36 -0.25 -12.89
N ARG A 17 -8.98 0.40 -11.90
CA ARG A 17 -8.26 0.88 -10.76
C ARG A 17 -7.73 -0.43 -10.24
N GLU A 18 -6.48 -0.76 -10.56
CA GLU A 18 -5.71 -1.77 -9.87
C GLU A 18 -5.85 -1.29 -8.44
N HIS A 19 -6.88 -1.78 -7.75
CA HIS A 19 -7.13 -1.53 -6.34
C HIS A 19 -5.83 -1.97 -5.75
N ALA A 20 -4.96 -1.00 -5.45
CA ALA A 20 -3.53 -1.20 -5.23
C ALA A 20 -3.45 -2.49 -4.44
N LYS A 21 -2.98 -3.57 -5.09
CA LYS A 21 -3.03 -4.91 -4.51
C LYS A 21 -2.64 -4.69 -3.08
N VAL A 22 -3.54 -4.98 -2.13
CA VAL A 22 -3.18 -4.96 -0.73
C VAL A 22 -2.18 -6.11 -0.65
N LEU A 23 -0.94 -5.79 -0.99
CA LEU A 23 0.20 -6.65 -0.93
C LEU A 23 0.22 -6.94 0.55
N GLY A 24 -0.21 -8.14 0.91
CA GLY A 24 -0.21 -8.64 2.27
C GLY A 24 1.24 -8.78 2.69
N HIS A 25 1.91 -7.65 2.87
CA HIS A 25 3.29 -7.59 3.28
C HIS A 25 3.34 -8.17 4.68
N THR A 26 4.30 -9.04 4.90
CA THR A 26 4.60 -9.60 6.21
C THR A 26 5.74 -8.80 6.83
N CYS A 27 5.74 -8.73 8.17
CA CYS A 27 6.81 -8.09 8.89
C CYS A 27 8.12 -8.83 8.63
N GLU A 28 9.13 -8.08 8.19
CA GLU A 28 10.45 -8.61 7.87
C GLU A 28 11.28 -9.01 9.10
N ARG A 29 10.83 -8.66 10.31
CA ARG A 29 11.52 -9.09 11.52
C ARG A 29 11.39 -10.60 11.68
N GLU A 30 12.54 -11.25 11.87
CA GLU A 30 12.65 -12.68 12.10
C GLU A 30 11.75 -13.11 13.26
N GLY A 31 10.90 -14.11 12.99
CA GLY A 31 9.96 -14.67 13.98
C GLY A 31 8.69 -13.86 14.21
N CYS A 32 8.46 -12.73 13.53
CA CYS A 32 7.23 -11.95 13.71
C CYS A 32 6.04 -12.52 12.94
N GLY A 33 6.15 -12.68 11.61
CA GLY A 33 5.10 -13.24 10.75
C GLY A 33 3.78 -12.44 10.70
N LYS A 34 3.67 -11.31 11.41
CA LYS A 34 2.48 -10.43 11.40
C LYS A 34 2.37 -9.68 10.08
N VAL A 35 1.16 -9.25 9.74
CA VAL A 35 0.93 -8.36 8.60
C VAL A 35 1.62 -7.00 8.86
N ALA A 36 2.45 -6.59 7.92
CA ALA A 36 3.12 -5.30 7.91
C ALA A 36 2.23 -4.22 7.29
N GLY A 37 1.85 -3.24 8.11
CA GLY A 37 1.06 -2.09 7.68
C GLY A 37 1.90 -0.88 7.24
N TRP A 38 3.21 -0.90 7.48
CA TRP A 38 4.12 0.21 7.19
C TRP A 38 5.22 -0.22 6.24
N GLY A 39 5.30 0.49 5.11
CA GLY A 39 6.37 0.36 4.12
C GLY A 39 7.38 1.50 4.25
N PHE A 40 8.65 1.13 4.23
CA PHE A 40 9.81 2.00 4.32
C PHE A 40 10.55 1.92 2.98
N ALA A 41 10.18 2.82 2.07
CA ALA A 41 10.70 2.85 0.71
C ALA A 41 11.71 3.97 0.54
N ARG A 42 12.86 3.67 -0.08
CA ARG A 42 13.88 4.66 -0.48
C ARG A 42 14.02 4.66 -2.01
N PRO A 43 14.36 5.80 -2.63
CA PRO A 43 14.63 5.83 -4.07
C PRO A 43 15.72 4.81 -4.43
N ARG A 44 15.43 3.95 -5.41
CA ARG A 44 16.36 2.93 -5.96
C ARG A 44 16.74 1.80 -4.99
N ARG A 45 15.99 1.60 -3.90
CA ARG A 45 16.13 0.45 -3.00
C ARG A 45 14.83 -0.32 -2.89
N GLU A 46 14.93 -1.56 -2.44
CA GLU A 46 13.77 -2.37 -2.09
C GLU A 46 13.02 -1.72 -0.90
N SER A 47 11.69 -1.82 -0.92
CA SER A 47 10.84 -1.31 0.15
C SER A 47 10.81 -2.33 1.28
N HIS A 48 11.10 -1.88 2.50
CA HIS A 48 11.04 -2.73 3.68
C HIS A 48 9.70 -2.63 4.39
N TRP A 49 9.17 -3.72 4.93
CA TRP A 49 7.85 -3.76 5.53
C TRP A 49 7.86 -4.26 6.97
N PHE A 50 7.29 -3.48 7.88
CA PHE A 50 7.21 -3.82 9.31
C PHE A 50 5.79 -3.66 9.88
N CYS A 51 5.50 -4.47 10.90
CA CYS A 51 4.27 -4.32 11.70
C CYS A 51 4.40 -3.14 12.67
N PHE A 52 3.30 -2.76 13.32
CA PHE A 52 3.28 -1.65 14.28
C PHE A 52 4.33 -1.79 15.41
N GLU A 53 4.51 -3.01 15.93
CA GLU A 53 5.47 -3.29 17.01
C GLU A 53 6.92 -3.15 16.57
N HIS A 54 7.22 -3.44 15.31
CA HIS A 54 8.56 -3.43 14.73
C HIS A 54 8.78 -2.24 13.80
N ARG A 55 7.90 -1.24 13.87
CA ARG A 55 8.01 -0.02 13.08
C ARG A 55 9.36 0.68 13.31
N GLY A 56 9.90 0.60 14.54
CA GLY A 56 11.20 1.18 14.88
C GLY A 56 12.37 0.54 14.13
N ASP A 57 12.27 -0.75 13.76
CA ASP A 57 13.29 -1.39 12.93
C ASP A 57 13.30 -0.84 11.51
N GLY A 58 12.11 -0.51 11.00
CA GLY A 58 11.91 0.13 9.71
C GLY A 58 12.47 1.55 9.62
N ASP A 59 12.52 2.29 10.73
CA ASP A 59 13.02 3.66 10.78
C ASP A 59 14.50 3.75 10.36
N GLY A 60 15.29 2.70 10.62
CA GLY A 60 16.68 2.60 10.15
C GLY A 60 16.83 2.48 8.62
N TYR A 61 15.74 2.26 7.89
CA TYR A 61 15.72 2.17 6.43
C TYR A 61 15.26 3.47 5.76
N LEU A 62 14.80 4.48 6.50
CA LEU A 62 14.48 5.82 6.00
C LEU A 62 15.70 6.69 5.79
#